data_AF-A0A833E1R0-F1
#
_entry.id   AF-A0A833E1R0-F1
#
_cell.length_a   1.000
_cell.length_b   1.000
_cell.length_c   1.000
_cell.angle_alpha   90.00
_cell.angle_beta   90.00
_cell.angle_gamma   90.00
#
_symmetry.space_group_name_H-M   'P 1'
#
loop_
_entity.id
_entity.type
_entity.pdbx_description
1 polymer ?
#
loop_
_entity_poly.entity_id
_entity_poly.type
_entity_poly.pdbx_seq_one_letter_code
_entity_poly.pdbx_strand_id
1 'polypeptide(L)'
;MRYEIKHRPSFSLVEVELERGEALQAESGAMVFMSPNIKIETKAKGGIFGALKRSLLAGESFFINTFRAEGGAGKIGLAPPYPGDIEAFEIDGTLYAQSGAFLASSADIDIDTKWGG
;
A
#
# COMPACT_ATOMS: atom_id res chain seq x y z
N MET A 1 2.42 -6.01 12.89
CA MET A 1 1.21 -5.59 12.14
C MET A 1 0.20 -6.73 12.09
N ARG A 2 -1.06 -6.48 12.48
CA ARG A 2 -2.16 -7.45 12.36
C ARG A 2 -3.13 -6.97 11.28
N TYR A 3 -3.79 -7.87 10.57
CA TYR A 3 -4.79 -7.51 9.57
C TYR A 3 -5.99 -8.46 9.57
N GLU A 4 -7.12 -7.97 9.05
CA GLU A 4 -8.35 -8.74 8.81
C GLU A 4 -8.92 -8.34 7.44
N ILE A 5 -9.20 -9.33 6.58
CA ILE A 5 -9.84 -9.10 5.28
C ILE A 5 -11.34 -9.37 5.42
N LYS A 6 -12.15 -8.38 5.11
CA LYS A 6 -13.62 -8.38 5.21
C LYS A 6 -14.26 -8.33 3.83
N HIS A 7 -15.54 -8.68 3.76
CA HIS A 7 -16.39 -8.51 2.57
C HIS A 7 -15.94 -9.27 1.31
N ARG A 8 -15.20 -10.38 1.51
CA ARG A 8 -14.79 -11.28 0.42
C ARG A 8 -16.00 -11.92 -0.29
N PRO A 9 -15.89 -12.26 -1.59
CA PRO A 9 -14.75 -12.03 -2.48
C PRO A 9 -14.94 -10.85 -3.45
N SER A 10 -16.09 -10.17 -3.41
CA SER A 10 -16.48 -9.28 -4.52
C SER A 10 -16.08 -7.82 -4.31
N PHE A 11 -16.02 -7.37 -3.06
CA PHE A 11 -15.71 -5.98 -2.68
C PHE A 11 -14.96 -5.97 -1.35
N SER A 12 -13.80 -6.61 -1.36
CA SER A 12 -13.04 -6.83 -0.13
C SER A 12 -12.45 -5.54 0.43
N LEU A 13 -12.38 -5.47 1.76
CA LEU A 13 -11.73 -4.39 2.51
C LEU A 13 -10.78 -5.02 3.53
N VAL A 14 -9.54 -4.54 3.59
CA VAL A 14 -8.59 -4.96 4.62
C VAL A 14 -8.50 -3.91 5.71
N GLU A 15 -8.74 -4.32 6.95
CA GLU A 15 -8.41 -3.53 8.14
C GLU A 15 -7.03 -3.95 8.66
N VAL A 16 -6.17 -2.98 8.90
CA VAL A 16 -4.82 -3.19 9.41
C VAL A 16 -4.66 -2.43 10.72
N GLU A 17 -4.18 -3.14 11.75
CA GLU A 17 -3.77 -2.56 13.02
C GLU A 17 -2.25 -2.36 13.03
N LEU A 18 -1.86 -1.10 13.27
CA LEU A 18 -0.49 -0.65 13.41
C LEU A 18 -0.21 -0.37 14.88
N GLU A 19 0.81 -1.01 15.44
CA GLU A 19 1.36 -0.63 16.74
C GLU A 19 2.12 0.70 16.64
N ARG A 20 2.38 1.36 17.78
CA ARG A 20 3.11 2.64 17.80
C ARG A 20 4.43 2.54 17.03
N GLY A 21 4.59 3.38 16.02
CA GLY A 21 5.79 3.44 15.18
C GLY A 21 5.77 2.50 13.98
N GLU A 22 4.86 1.52 13.91
CA GLU A 22 4.68 0.70 12.71
C GLU A 22 4.18 1.57 11.54
N ALA A 23 4.53 1.13 10.33
CA ALA A 23 4.11 1.78 9.11
C ALA A 23 3.73 0.79 8.03
N LEU A 24 2.80 1.20 7.18
CA LEU A 24 2.25 0.47 6.05
C LEU A 24 2.45 1.31 4.78
N GLN A 25 2.91 0.67 3.71
CA GLN A 25 2.91 1.23 2.37
C GLN A 25 1.62 0.82 1.66
N ALA A 26 0.92 1.73 0.99
CA ALA A 26 -0.28 1.39 0.21
C ALA A 26 -0.40 2.23 -1.07
N GLU A 27 -1.11 1.68 -2.05
CA GLU A 27 -1.45 2.36 -3.29
C GLU A 27 -2.21 3.67 -3.01
N SER A 28 -1.89 4.72 -3.75
CA SER A 28 -2.64 5.97 -3.70
C SER A 28 -4.10 5.76 -4.06
N GLY A 29 -5.00 6.27 -3.22
CA GLY A 29 -6.44 6.13 -3.43
C GLY A 29 -7.05 4.88 -2.78
N ALA A 30 -6.25 3.93 -2.31
CA ALA A 30 -6.77 2.72 -1.66
C ALA A 30 -7.34 2.97 -0.25
N MET A 31 -6.99 4.07 0.40
CA MET A 31 -7.40 4.36 1.77
C MET A 31 -8.89 4.73 1.87
N VAL A 32 -9.62 3.97 2.69
CA VAL A 32 -11.05 4.18 2.99
C VAL A 32 -11.22 4.97 4.29
N PHE A 33 -10.50 4.59 5.35
CA PHE A 33 -10.51 5.28 6.63
C PHE A 33 -9.20 5.09 7.39
N MET A 34 -8.91 5.94 8.37
CA MET A 34 -7.79 5.76 9.30
C MET A 34 -8.09 6.38 10.67
N SER A 35 -7.43 5.89 11.72
CA SER A 35 -7.44 6.52 13.03
C SER A 35 -6.76 7.90 12.99
N PRO A 36 -7.15 8.87 13.84
CA PRO A 36 -6.61 10.25 13.80
C PRO A 36 -5.10 10.37 14.05
N ASN A 37 -4.52 9.35 14.70
CA ASN A 37 -3.12 9.26 15.05
C ASN A 37 -2.27 8.57 13.96
N ILE A 38 -2.89 8.12 12.86
CA ILE A 38 -2.16 7.69 11.66
C ILE A 38 -1.82 8.91 10.83
N LYS A 39 -0.52 9.08 10.53
CA LYS A 39 0.00 10.13 9.67
C LYS A 39 0.41 9.59 8.31
N ILE A 40 0.16 10.41 7.28
CA ILE A 40 0.56 10.13 5.91
C ILE A 40 1.92 10.76 5.67
N GLU A 41 2.93 9.93 5.44
CA GLU A 41 4.23 10.33 4.92
C GLU A 41 4.23 10.11 3.41
N THR A 42 3.95 11.15 2.63
CA THR A 42 4.14 11.11 1.17
C THR A 42 5.63 11.25 0.87
N LYS A 43 6.38 10.15 0.95
CA LYS A 43 7.78 10.08 0.54
C LYS A 43 7.86 9.56 -0.89
N ALA A 44 8.26 10.41 -1.83
CA ALA A 44 8.78 9.95 -3.10
C ALA A 44 10.11 9.20 -2.84
N LYS A 45 10.08 7.87 -2.67
CA LYS A 45 11.31 7.05 -2.61
C LYS A 45 12.15 7.34 -3.87
N GLY A 46 13.32 7.96 -3.73
CA GLY A 46 14.16 8.41 -4.85
C GLY A 46 14.00 9.88 -5.29
N GLY A 47 13.31 10.71 -4.49
CA GLY A 47 13.08 12.13 -4.78
C GLY A 47 12.04 12.38 -5.87
N ILE A 48 11.71 13.66 -6.10
CA ILE A 48 10.72 14.10 -7.12
C ILE A 48 11.10 13.56 -8.51
N PHE A 49 12.39 13.51 -8.83
CA PHE A 49 12.91 12.97 -10.10
C PHE A 49 12.74 11.46 -10.24
N GLY A 50 12.96 10.68 -9.17
CA GLY A 50 12.73 9.23 -9.18
C GLY A 50 11.25 8.88 -9.32
N ALA A 51 10.37 9.63 -8.65
CA ALA A 51 8.93 9.49 -8.79
C ALA A 51 8.42 9.88 -10.20
N LEU A 52 8.92 10.98 -10.77
CA LEU A 52 8.58 11.41 -12.12
C LEU A 52 9.07 10.41 -13.17
N LYS A 53 10.30 9.88 -13.04
CA LYS A 53 10.83 8.86 -13.95
C LYS A 53 10.00 7.57 -13.92
N ARG A 54 9.55 7.13 -12.74
CA ARG A 54 8.65 5.96 -12.64
C ARG A 54 7.27 6.24 -13.24
N SER A 55 6.69 7.42 -12.96
CA SER A 55 5.39 7.82 -13.52
C SER A 55 5.41 7.92 -15.06
N LEU A 56 6.52 8.38 -15.65
CA LEU A 56 6.66 8.48 -17.11
C LEU A 56 6.93 7.13 -17.77
N LEU A 57 7.67 6.22 -17.11
CA LEU A 57 8.03 4.91 -17.69
C LEU A 57 6.96 3.84 -17.50
N ALA A 58 6.14 3.93 -16.44
CA ALA A 58 5.09 2.96 -16.14
C ALA A 58 3.74 3.31 -16.77
N GLY A 59 3.58 4.50 -17.37
CA GLY A 59 2.31 4.94 -17.98
C GLY A 59 1.19 5.26 -16.98
N GLU A 60 1.40 4.95 -15.69
CA GLU A 60 0.45 5.19 -14.60
C GLU A 60 1.12 5.98 -13.48
N SER A 61 0.30 6.76 -12.79
CA SER A 61 0.66 7.55 -11.62
C SER A 61 0.82 6.63 -10.39
N PHE A 62 1.83 5.76 -10.39
CA PHE A 62 2.10 4.84 -9.30
C PHE A 62 2.73 5.58 -8.11
N PHE A 63 1.86 6.18 -7.29
CA PHE A 63 2.24 6.81 -6.03
C PHE A 63 1.89 5.88 -4.88
N ILE A 64 2.91 5.44 -4.13
CA ILE A 64 2.72 4.70 -2.88
C ILE A 64 2.76 5.72 -1.73
N ASN A 65 1.76 5.68 -0.86
CA ASN A 65 1.75 6.44 0.38
C ASN A 65 2.26 5.56 1.53
N THR A 66 3.00 6.17 2.46
CA THR A 66 3.35 5.51 3.72
C THR A 66 2.45 6.05 4.82
N PHE A 67 1.79 5.16 5.55
CA PHE A 67 0.94 5.47 6.70
C PHE A 67 1.65 5.01 7.97
N ARG A 68 1.83 5.88 8.96
CA ARG A 68 2.53 5.58 10.21
C ARG A 68 1.65 5.84 11.42
N ALA A 69 1.62 4.92 12.36
CA ALA A 69 0.98 5.12 13.65
C ALA A 69 1.89 5.95 14.58
N GLU A 70 1.44 7.16 14.92
CA GLU A 70 2.13 8.05 15.86
C GLU A 70 1.36 8.13 17.19
N GLY A 71 2.07 8.36 18.29
CA GLY A 71 1.42 8.57 19.60
C GLY A 71 0.69 7.36 20.21
N GLY A 72 0.63 6.21 19.54
CA GLY A 72 -0.06 5.01 20.01
C GLY A 72 -0.37 4.04 18.87
N ALA A 73 -1.09 2.96 19.16
CA ALA A 73 -1.62 2.07 18.14
C ALA A 73 -2.73 2.78 17.33
N GLY A 74 -2.92 2.38 16.08
CA GLY A 74 -3.93 2.94 15.18
C GLY A 74 -4.42 1.91 14.18
N LYS A 75 -5.57 2.20 13.55
CA LYS A 75 -6.19 1.33 12.54
C LYS A 75 -6.34 2.06 11.22
N ILE A 76 -6.10 1.37 10.11
CA ILE A 76 -6.34 1.85 8.75
C ILE A 76 -7.15 0.82 7.97
N GLY A 77 -8.11 1.29 7.16
CA GLY A 77 -8.91 0.47 6.25
C GLY A 77 -8.56 0.79 4.80
N LEU A 78 -8.28 -0.25 4.00
CA LEU A 78 -7.92 -0.12 2.59
C LEU A 78 -8.84 -1.00 1.72
N ALA A 79 -9.13 -0.54 0.50
CA ALA A 79 -9.88 -1.30 -0.50
C ALA A 79 -9.33 -1.02 -1.92
N PRO A 80 -9.35 -2.01 -2.83
CA PRO A 80 -8.97 -1.80 -4.23
C PRO A 80 -10.01 -0.91 -4.94
N PRO A 81 -9.62 -0.18 -6.01
CA PRO A 81 -10.52 0.68 -6.77
C PRO A 81 -11.45 -0.10 -7.73
N TYR A 82 -11.29 -1.41 -7.83
CA TYR A 82 -12.04 -2.29 -8.72
C TYR A 82 -12.73 -3.43 -7.94
N PRO A 83 -13.86 -3.97 -8.45
CA PRO A 83 -14.47 -5.17 -7.88
C PRO A 83 -13.49 -6.34 -7.87
N GLY A 84 -13.43 -7.06 -6.75
CA GLY A 84 -12.53 -8.17 -6.58
C GLY A 84 -12.23 -8.46 -5.12
N ASP A 85 -11.27 -9.37 -4.95
CA ASP A 85 -10.85 -9.86 -3.65
C ASP A 85 -9.46 -9.34 -3.29
N ILE A 86 -9.12 -9.42 -2.01
CA ILE A 86 -7.78 -9.11 -1.48
C ILE A 86 -7.15 -10.43 -1.05
N GLU A 87 -5.91 -10.68 -1.47
CA GLU A 87 -5.11 -11.80 -1.00
C GLU A 87 -3.81 -11.29 -0.38
N ALA A 88 -3.41 -11.86 0.75
CA ALA A 88 -2.21 -11.47 1.48
C ALA A 88 -1.15 -12.57 1.38
N PHE A 89 0.10 -12.15 1.16
CA PHE A 89 1.24 -13.05 1.01
C PHE A 89 2.33 -12.68 2.01
N GLU A 90 2.86 -13.67 2.71
CA GLU A 90 4.16 -13.53 3.38
C GLU A 90 5.26 -13.72 2.33
N ILE A 91 6.18 -12.77 2.24
CA ILE A 91 7.20 -12.73 1.20
C ILE A 91 8.56 -13.07 1.83
N ASP A 92 9.15 -14.17 1.39
CA ASP A 92 10.56 -14.51 1.59
C ASP A 92 11.25 -14.58 0.21
N GLY A 93 11.67 -13.41 -0.29
CA GLY A 93 12.26 -13.26 -1.63
C GLY A 93 11.52 -12.24 -2.50
N THR A 94 11.17 -12.62 -3.73
CA THR A 94 10.56 -11.71 -4.72
C THR A 94 9.23 -12.26 -5.22
N LEU A 95 8.17 -11.46 -5.08
CA LEU A 95 6.87 -11.72 -5.68
C LEU A 95 6.73 -10.86 -6.95
N TYR A 96 6.39 -11.48 -8.06
CA TYR A 96 6.03 -10.78 -9.29
C TYR A 96 4.50 -10.67 -9.37
N ALA A 97 4.01 -9.45 -9.61
CA ALA A 97 2.60 -9.17 -9.76
C ALA A 97 2.36 -8.27 -10.97
N GLN A 98 1.18 -8.38 -11.59
CA GLN A 98 0.77 -7.50 -12.68
C GLN A 98 0.62 -6.05 -12.18
N SER A 99 0.84 -5.06 -13.06
CA SER A 99 0.50 -3.66 -12.75
C SER A 99 -0.96 -3.56 -12.28
N GLY A 100 -1.17 -2.76 -11.24
CA GLY A 100 -2.48 -2.58 -10.60
C GLY A 100 -2.84 -3.65 -9.57
N ALA A 101 -2.13 -4.78 -9.44
CA ALA A 101 -2.46 -5.82 -8.44
C ALA A 101 -1.97 -5.48 -7.02
N PHE A 102 -1.08 -4.50 -6.87
CA PHE A 102 -0.55 -4.09 -5.57
C PHE A 102 -1.55 -3.21 -4.81
N LEU A 103 -1.96 -3.63 -3.62
CA LEU A 103 -2.78 -2.83 -2.71
C LEU A 103 -1.95 -2.20 -1.57
N ALA A 104 -1.23 -3.04 -0.81
CA ALA A 104 -0.45 -2.61 0.34
C ALA A 104 0.65 -3.61 0.71
N SER A 105 1.63 -3.14 1.49
CA SER A 105 2.70 -3.95 2.07
C SER A 105 3.24 -3.33 3.36
N SER A 106 3.95 -4.11 4.16
CA SER A 106 4.75 -3.59 5.27
C SER A 106 5.84 -2.63 4.76
N ALA A 107 6.28 -1.71 5.62
CA ALA A 107 7.17 -0.62 5.20
C ALA A 107 8.59 -1.06 4.78
N ASP A 108 8.98 -2.30 5.08
CA ASP A 108 10.26 -2.93 4.75
C ASP A 108 10.27 -3.61 3.36
N ILE A 109 9.11 -3.82 2.73
CA ILE A 109 9.05 -4.33 1.36
C ILE A 109 9.52 -3.25 0.38
N ASP A 110 10.44 -3.64 -0.50
CA ASP A 110 10.87 -2.85 -1.65
C ASP A 110 9.96 -3.14 -2.85
N ILE A 111 9.56 -2.08 -3.55
CA ILE A 111 8.63 -2.15 -4.67
C ILE A 111 9.30 -1.54 -5.88
N ASP A 112 9.50 -2.37 -6.90
CA ASP A 112 10.10 -2.00 -8.17
C ASP A 112 9.12 -2.25 -9.32
N THR A 113 9.16 -1.39 -10.34
CA THR A 113 8.35 -1.53 -11.55
C THR A 113 9.24 -1.68 -12.76
N LYS A 114 8.97 -2.69 -13.59
CA LYS A 114 9.69 -2.93 -14.84
C LYS A 114 8.71 -2.95 -16.01
N TRP A 115 9.03 -2.19 -17.04
CA TRP A 115 8.31 -2.27 -18.31
C TRP A 115 8.68 -3.58 -19.00
N GLY A 116 7.66 -4.38 -19.34
CA GLY A 116 7.84 -5.72 -19.89
C GLY A 116 7.92 -5.79 -21.41
N GLY A 117 7.65 -4.68 -22.13
CA GLY A 117 7.44 -4.66 -23.58
C GLY A 117 6.16 -3.92 -23.96
#